data_AF-A0A7K4CR29-F1
#
_entry.id   AF-A0A7K4CR29-F1
#
_cell.length_a   1.000
_cell.length_b   1.000
_cell.length_c   1.000
_cell.angle_alpha   90.00
_cell.angle_beta   90.00
_cell.angle_gamma   90.00
#
_symmetry.space_group_name_H-M   'P 1'
#
loop_
_entity.id
_entity.type
_entity.pdbx_description
1 polymer ?
#
loop_
_entity_poly.entity_id
_entity_poly.type
_entity_poly.pdbx_seq_one_letter_code
_entity_poly.pdbx_strand_id
1 'polypeptide(L)'
;MHEPNFPGFAAKHRGWRDVCAYTQIQYIRVQATRQGVHDVQAELAIVGVPGELFEDIADLFLKKTPAGPANTFIFQTSNDWIAYLFPLDEYILGGYEPFASYSAICGTWVKRKYFQLLEDVELDMTGGSF
;
A
#
# COMPACT_ATOMS: atom_id res chain seq x y z
N MET A 1 0.62 16.19 -15.80
CA MET A 1 0.18 15.67 -14.50
C MET A 1 0.59 14.21 -14.46
N HIS A 2 1.38 13.76 -13.48
CA HIS A 2 1.84 12.37 -13.40
C HIS A 2 0.71 11.46 -12.89
N GLU A 3 0.63 10.23 -13.39
CA GLU A 3 -0.38 9.25 -12.97
C GLU A 3 -0.12 8.79 -11.52
N PRO A 4 -1.16 8.60 -10.68
CA PRO A 4 -1.01 8.03 -9.34
C PRO A 4 -0.38 6.62 -9.35
N ASN A 5 0.14 6.20 -8.19
CA ASN A 5 0.96 4.99 -8.09
C ASN A 5 0.20 3.65 -8.26
N PHE A 6 -1.14 3.68 -8.30
CA PHE A 6 -1.97 2.50 -8.47
C PHE A 6 -3.09 2.72 -9.51
N PRO A 7 -3.12 1.95 -10.61
CA PRO A 7 -4.24 1.98 -11.54
C PRO A 7 -5.42 1.13 -11.03
N GLY A 8 -6.61 1.71 -10.98
CA GLY A 8 -7.88 1.01 -10.87
C GLY A 8 -8.34 0.52 -12.24
N PHE A 9 -8.82 -0.71 -12.30
CA PHE A 9 -9.21 -1.36 -13.55
C PHE A 9 -10.74 -1.41 -13.68
N ALA A 10 -11.27 -1.30 -14.91
CA ALA A 10 -12.67 -1.64 -15.19
C ALA A 10 -12.79 -2.56 -16.42
N ALA A 11 -13.81 -3.42 -16.43
CA ALA A 11 -14.06 -4.35 -17.52
C ALA A 11 -14.63 -3.59 -18.73
N LYS A 12 -14.09 -3.85 -19.92
CA LYS A 12 -14.43 -3.13 -21.16
C LYS A 12 -15.75 -3.59 -21.80
N HIS A 13 -16.51 -2.61 -22.30
CA HIS A 13 -17.34 -2.77 -23.50
C HIS A 13 -17.09 -1.60 -24.47
N ARG A 14 -16.86 -1.88 -25.77
CA ARG A 14 -16.83 -0.91 -26.89
C ARG A 14 -15.74 0.20 -26.85
N GLY A 15 -14.47 -0.16 -26.64
CA GLY A 15 -13.34 0.67 -27.15
C GLY A 15 -12.94 1.91 -26.33
N TRP A 16 -13.34 2.02 -25.06
CA TRP A 16 -12.86 3.06 -24.14
C TRP A 16 -11.62 2.57 -23.37
N ARG A 17 -10.81 3.49 -22.79
CA ARG A 17 -9.48 3.21 -22.19
C ARG A 17 -9.50 2.15 -21.07
N ASP A 18 -8.39 1.42 -20.92
CA ASP A 18 -8.18 0.27 -19.99
C ASP A 18 -8.20 0.59 -18.48
N VAL A 19 -7.98 1.85 -18.11
CA VAL A 19 -7.90 2.31 -16.71
C VAL A 19 -8.98 3.38 -16.51
N CYS A 20 -9.90 3.12 -15.59
CA CYS A 20 -11.06 4.00 -15.37
C CYS A 20 -10.99 4.78 -14.05
N ALA A 21 -10.09 4.37 -13.15
CA ALA A 21 -9.76 5.10 -11.94
C ALA A 21 -8.26 4.97 -11.68
N TYR A 22 -7.68 5.97 -11.03
CA TYR A 22 -6.35 5.85 -10.45
C TYR A 22 -6.51 6.09 -8.95
N THR A 23 -5.91 5.21 -8.15
CA THR A 23 -5.90 5.32 -6.70
C THR A 23 -4.47 5.46 -6.19
N GLN A 24 -4.34 5.67 -4.89
CA GLN A 24 -3.07 6.00 -4.26
C GLN A 24 -2.91 5.24 -2.96
N ILE A 25 -1.80 4.50 -2.89
CA ILE A 25 -1.23 4.06 -1.62
C ILE A 25 -0.45 5.24 -1.06
N GLN A 26 -0.71 5.58 0.21
CA GLN A 26 -0.02 6.67 0.89
C GLN A 26 0.89 6.12 1.98
N TYR A 27 2.07 6.74 2.08
CA TYR A 27 3.02 6.50 3.16
C TYR A 27 3.40 7.85 3.76
N ILE A 28 3.16 8.01 5.05
CA ILE A 28 3.53 9.20 5.81
C ILE A 28 4.47 8.75 6.92
N ARG A 29 5.68 9.32 6.91
CA ARG A 29 6.70 9.10 7.94
C ARG A 29 6.76 10.33 8.83
N VAL A 30 6.57 10.15 10.14
CA VAL A 30 6.70 11.19 11.15
C VAL A 30 7.92 10.88 12.01
N GLN A 31 8.91 11.77 11.98
CA GLN A 31 10.11 11.64 12.81
C GLN A 31 10.13 12.75 13.85
N ALA A 32 10.37 12.38 15.10
CA ALA A 32 10.54 13.31 16.20
C ALA A 32 11.91 13.11 16.85
N THR A 33 12.65 14.20 16.97
CA THR A 33 13.96 14.21 17.63
C THR A 33 13.86 15.08 18.88
N ARG A 34 14.27 14.55 20.03
CA ARG A 34 14.41 15.33 21.26
C ARG A 34 15.87 15.75 21.42
N GLN A 35 16.13 17.05 21.54
CA GLN A 35 17.47 17.55 21.84
C GLN A 35 17.86 17.26 23.30
N GLY A 36 18.99 16.57 23.49
CA GLY A 36 19.66 16.35 24.78
C GLY A 36 19.71 14.87 25.24
N VAL A 37 20.92 14.46 25.66
CA VAL A 37 21.37 13.15 26.20
C VAL A 37 20.83 11.94 25.42
N HIS A 38 21.60 11.58 24.38
CA HIS A 38 21.30 10.62 23.31
C HIS A 38 20.16 11.12 22.43
N ASP A 39 20.43 11.45 21.17
CA ASP A 39 19.40 11.81 20.20
C ASP A 39 18.42 10.63 20.06
N VAL A 40 17.36 10.62 20.87
CA VAL A 40 16.28 9.64 20.77
C VAL A 40 15.45 10.07 19.59
N GLN A 41 15.61 9.34 18.49
CA GLN A 41 14.73 9.44 17.33
C GLN A 41 13.55 8.49 17.54
N ALA A 42 12.36 9.06 17.61
CA ALA A 42 11.12 8.30 17.53
C ALA A 42 10.58 8.42 16.11
N GLU A 43 10.13 7.30 15.56
CA GLU A 43 9.54 7.24 14.22
C GLU A 43 8.15 6.63 14.30
N LEU A 44 7.21 7.23 13.57
CA LEU A 44 5.87 6.71 13.35
C LEU A 44 5.58 6.66 11.86
N ALA A 45 4.99 5.56 11.42
CA ALA A 45 4.51 5.39 10.05
C ALA A 45 2.98 5.32 10.01
N ILE A 46 2.41 6.01 9.03
CA ILE A 46 0.99 5.92 8.67
C ILE A 46 0.91 5.45 7.22
N VAL A 47 0.23 4.34 7.00
CA VAL A 47 0.04 3.73 5.67
C VAL A 47 -1.44 3.79 5.33
N GLY A 48 -1.78 4.53 4.27
CA GLY A 48 -3.14 4.55 3.72
C GLY A 48 -3.27 3.56 2.57
N VAL A 49 -4.20 2.60 2.67
CA VAL A 49 -4.47 1.61 1.62
C VAL A 49 -5.89 1.74 1.06
N PRO A 50 -6.08 1.62 -0.26
CA PRO A 50 -7.35 1.93 -0.92
C PRO A 50 -8.35 0.77 -0.93
N GLY A 51 -8.52 0.07 0.18
CA GLY A 51 -9.43 -1.08 0.26
C GLY A 51 -9.33 -1.80 1.59
N GLU A 52 -9.96 -2.97 1.65
CA GLU A 52 -10.00 -3.84 2.84
C GLU A 52 -8.84 -4.85 2.77
N LEU A 53 -7.79 -4.59 3.54
CA LEU A 53 -6.52 -5.33 3.54
C LEU A 53 -6.60 -6.57 4.40
N PHE A 54 -6.27 -7.73 3.81
CA PHE A 54 -6.18 -8.99 4.53
C PHE A 54 -4.96 -9.00 5.46
N GLU A 55 -5.10 -9.73 6.57
CA GLU A 55 -4.09 -9.80 7.64
C GLU A 55 -2.72 -10.23 7.11
N ASP A 56 -2.66 -11.26 6.27
CA ASP A 56 -1.41 -11.75 5.66
C ASP A 56 -0.63 -10.66 4.92
N ILE A 57 -1.33 -9.76 4.22
CA ILE A 57 -0.69 -8.65 3.51
C ILE A 57 -0.36 -7.52 4.49
N ALA A 58 -1.25 -7.20 5.43
CA ALA A 58 -1.02 -6.20 6.46
C ALA A 58 0.24 -6.52 7.28
N ASP A 59 0.43 -7.79 7.64
CA ASP A 59 1.60 -8.29 8.34
C ASP A 59 2.90 -8.01 7.58
N LEU A 60 2.89 -8.23 6.27
CA LEU A 60 4.03 -7.93 5.40
C LEU A 60 4.31 -6.42 5.33
N PHE A 61 3.27 -5.59 5.37
CA PHE A 61 3.41 -4.13 5.39
C PHE A 61 4.06 -3.70 6.69
N LEU A 62 3.54 -4.15 7.83
CA LEU A 62 4.10 -3.87 9.15
C LEU A 62 5.56 -4.30 9.26
N LYS A 63 5.91 -5.49 8.74
CA LYS A 63 7.28 -6.02 8.74
C LYS A 63 8.24 -5.26 7.83
N LYS A 64 7.75 -4.70 6.71
CA LYS A 64 8.59 -3.95 5.76
C LYS A 64 8.62 -2.44 5.95
N THR A 65 7.69 -1.90 6.73
CA THR A 65 7.71 -0.47 7.06
C THR A 65 8.90 -0.16 7.97
N PRO A 66 9.76 0.83 7.64
CA PRO A 66 10.95 1.15 8.42
C PRO A 66 10.71 1.44 9.91
N ALA A 67 9.59 2.10 10.25
CA ALA A 67 9.19 2.38 11.63
C ALA A 67 8.93 1.09 12.47
N GLY A 68 8.78 -0.06 11.80
CA GLY A 68 8.50 -1.36 12.40
C GLY A 68 7.03 -1.55 12.81
N PRO A 69 6.62 -2.78 13.14
CA PRO A 69 5.22 -3.11 13.43
C PRO A 69 4.62 -2.32 14.59
N ALA A 70 5.41 -2.06 15.64
CA ALA A 70 4.93 -1.38 16.85
C ALA A 70 4.62 0.11 16.63
N ASN A 71 5.17 0.72 15.58
CA ASN A 71 5.00 2.15 15.29
C ASN A 71 4.41 2.39 13.89
N THR A 72 3.71 1.40 13.34
CA THR A 72 3.07 1.51 12.02
C THR A 72 1.57 1.36 12.18
N PHE A 73 0.82 2.36 11.69
CA PHE A 73 -0.63 2.31 11.60
C PHE A 73 -1.06 2.14 10.14
N ILE A 74 -1.88 1.13 9.87
CA ILE A 74 -2.47 0.91 8.56
C ILE A 74 -3.93 1.39 8.59
N PHE A 75 -4.22 2.45 7.84
CA PHE A 75 -5.56 2.96 7.61
C PHE A 75 -6.09 2.36 6.32
N GLN A 76 -7.11 1.51 6.47
CA GLN A 76 -7.79 0.86 5.35
C GLN A 76 -8.84 1.79 4.73
N THR A 77 -9.32 1.45 3.54
CA THR A 77 -10.33 2.25 2.81
C THR A 77 -9.97 3.73 2.67
N SER A 78 -8.67 4.02 2.59
CA SER A 78 -8.12 5.37 2.52
C SER A 78 -7.84 5.76 1.08
N ASN A 79 -8.16 6.99 0.70
CA ASN A 79 -7.96 7.60 -0.63
C ASN A 79 -8.83 7.02 -1.76
N ASP A 80 -9.31 5.78 -1.63
CA ASP A 80 -10.28 5.14 -2.51
C ASP A 80 -10.82 3.85 -1.85
N TRP A 81 -11.75 3.18 -2.51
CA TRP A 81 -12.26 1.87 -2.14
C TRP A 81 -12.31 0.93 -3.36
N ILE A 82 -11.28 0.09 -3.50
CA ILE A 82 -11.17 -0.92 -4.57
C ILE A 82 -11.48 -2.35 -4.07
N ALA A 83 -12.43 -2.45 -3.12
CA ALA A 83 -12.87 -3.69 -2.47
C ALA A 83 -11.76 -4.39 -1.66
N TYR A 84 -11.75 -5.73 -1.64
CA TYR A 84 -10.86 -6.53 -0.81
C TYR A 84 -9.48 -6.67 -1.45
N LEU A 85 -8.46 -6.65 -0.61
CA LEU A 85 -7.05 -6.72 -0.98
C LEU A 85 -6.45 -8.00 -0.37
N PHE A 86 -6.72 -9.12 -1.03
CA PHE A 86 -6.31 -10.47 -0.63
C PHE A 86 -5.08 -10.98 -1.41
N PRO A 87 -4.34 -11.97 -0.89
CA PRO A 87 -3.29 -12.66 -1.65
C PRO A 87 -3.89 -13.55 -2.74
N LEU A 88 -3.10 -13.88 -3.78
CA LEU A 88 -3.57 -14.67 -4.92
C LEU A 88 -4.19 -16.03 -4.51
N ASP A 89 -3.68 -16.64 -3.44
CA ASP A 89 -4.15 -17.94 -2.97
C ASP A 89 -5.63 -17.89 -2.53
N GLU A 90 -6.08 -16.78 -1.94
CA GLU A 90 -7.51 -16.57 -1.60
C GLU A 90 -8.39 -16.54 -2.84
N TYR A 91 -7.89 -15.98 -3.95
CA TYR A 91 -8.63 -15.99 -5.20
C TYR A 91 -8.80 -17.42 -5.76
N ILE A 92 -7.77 -18.25 -5.63
CA ILE A 92 -7.79 -19.65 -6.09
C ILE A 92 -8.79 -20.46 -5.24
N LEU A 93 -8.83 -20.22 -3.94
CA LEU A 93 -9.77 -20.85 -3.02
C LEU A 93 -11.22 -20.37 -3.23
N GLY A 94 -11.39 -19.12 -3.68
CA GLY A 94 -12.69 -18.48 -3.85
C GLY A 94 -13.30 -18.07 -2.51
N GLY A 95 -14.45 -17.39 -2.55
CA GLY A 95 -15.08 -16.84 -1.36
C GLY A 95 -15.86 -15.57 -1.68
N TYR A 96 -16.41 -14.94 -0.64
CA TYR A 96 -17.13 -13.68 -0.81
C TYR A 96 -16.19 -12.57 -1.26
N GLU A 97 -15.03 -12.45 -0.63
CA GLU A 97 -14.06 -11.38 -0.84
C GLU A 97 -13.42 -11.46 -2.23
N PRO A 98 -12.95 -12.64 -2.72
CA PRO A 98 -12.56 -12.83 -4.11
C PRO A 98 -13.65 -12.52 -5.13
N PHE A 99 -14.90 -12.90 -4.84
CA PHE A 99 -16.04 -12.65 -5.73
C PHE A 99 -16.44 -11.17 -5.78
N ALA A 100 -16.43 -10.50 -4.63
CA ALA A 100 -16.83 -9.10 -4.47
C ALA A 100 -15.74 -8.11 -4.94
N SER A 101 -14.58 -8.62 -5.34
CA SER A 101 -13.45 -7.79 -5.75
C SER A 101 -13.25 -7.78 -7.26
N TYR A 102 -12.74 -6.66 -7.76
CA TYR A 102 -12.61 -6.44 -9.19
C TYR A 102 -11.60 -7.38 -9.87
N SER A 103 -10.51 -7.74 -9.19
CA SER A 103 -9.40 -8.49 -9.80
C SER A 103 -8.80 -9.51 -8.85
N ALA A 104 -8.39 -10.66 -9.41
CA ALA A 104 -7.66 -11.71 -8.72
C ALA A 104 -6.33 -11.30 -8.09
N ILE A 105 -5.75 -10.18 -8.54
CA ILE A 105 -4.41 -9.74 -8.15
C ILE A 105 -4.40 -8.42 -7.39
N CYS A 106 -5.56 -7.92 -6.96
CA CYS A 106 -5.68 -6.62 -6.27
C CYS A 106 -4.71 -6.49 -5.09
N GLY A 107 -4.78 -7.38 -4.09
CA GLY A 107 -3.90 -7.33 -2.93
C GLY A 107 -2.43 -7.57 -3.27
N THR A 108 -2.14 -8.48 -4.21
CA THR A 108 -0.78 -8.73 -4.70
C THR A 108 -0.17 -7.49 -5.35
N TRP A 109 -0.95 -6.77 -6.14
CA TRP A 109 -0.52 -5.54 -6.81
C TRP A 109 -0.35 -4.40 -5.82
N VAL A 110 -1.28 -4.22 -4.87
CA VAL A 110 -1.16 -3.21 -3.79
C VAL A 110 0.11 -3.46 -2.99
N LYS A 111 0.38 -4.71 -2.60
CA LYS A 111 1.62 -5.09 -1.91
C LYS A 111 2.87 -4.69 -2.69
N ARG A 112 2.94 -5.05 -3.97
CA ARG A 112 4.07 -4.69 -4.82
C ARG A 112 4.26 -3.17 -4.90
N LYS A 113 3.17 -2.42 -5.09
CA LYS A 113 3.22 -0.96 -5.22
C LYS A 113 3.61 -0.27 -3.92
N TYR A 114 3.19 -0.80 -2.78
CA TYR A 114 3.63 -0.29 -1.49
C TYR A 114 5.13 -0.52 -1.26
N PHE A 115 5.65 -1.71 -1.57
CA PHE A 115 7.08 -1.98 -1.41
C PHE A 115 7.94 -1.14 -2.35
N GLN A 116 7.51 -0.98 -3.60
CA GLN A 116 8.14 -0.07 -4.53
C GLN A 116 8.14 1.38 -4.00
N LEU A 117 7.03 1.85 -3.42
CA LEU A 117 6.95 3.18 -2.81
C LEU A 117 7.97 3.35 -1.67
N LEU A 118 8.15 2.33 -0.81
CA LEU A 118 9.15 2.39 0.25
C LEU A 118 10.58 2.47 -0.30
N GLU A 119 10.89 1.69 -1.33
CA GLU A 119 12.18 1.73 -2.02
C GLU A 119 12.43 3.09 -2.67
N ASP A 120 11.43 3.64 -3.36
CA ASP A 120 11.51 4.95 -4.02
C ASP A 120 11.72 6.07 -2.99
N VAL A 121 11.02 6.02 -1.83
CA VAL A 121 11.19 7.00 -0.74
C VAL A 121 12.58 6.90 -0.12
N GLU A 122 13.08 5.70 0.14
CA GLU A 122 14.43 5.52 0.69
C GLU A 122 15.52 5.99 -0.28
N LEU A 123 15.35 5.68 -1.57
CA LEU A 123 16.23 6.16 -2.63
C LEU A 123 16.26 7.69 -2.70
N ASP A 124 15.09 8.34 -2.65
CA ASP A 124 14.98 9.80 -2.65
C ASP A 124 15.62 10.43 -1.39
N MET A 125 15.43 9.81 -0.22
CA MET A 125 15.96 10.31 1.05
C MET A 125 17.49 10.13 1.19
N THR A 126 18.04 9.04 0.66
CA THR A 126 19.46 8.68 0.87
C THR A 126 20.36 8.90 -0.34
N GLY A 127 19.77 9.20 -1.50
CA GLY A 127 20.49 9.27 -2.78
C GLY A 127 20.83 7.91 -3.39
N GLY A 128 20.36 6.81 -2.79
CA GLY A 128 20.58 5.44 -3.27
C GLY A 128 21.96 4.91 -2.97
N SER A 129 22.03 3.89 -2.11
CA SER A 129 23.26 3.13 -1.89
C SER A 129 23.02 1.66 -2.23
N PHE A 130 23.55 1.23 -3.37
CA PHE A 130 23.89 -0.15 -3.67
C PHE A 130 25.39 -0.24 -3.98
#